data_AF-A0A930HR19-F1
#
_entry.id   AF-A0A930HR19-F1
#
_cell.length_a   1.000
_cell.length_b   1.000
_cell.length_c   1.000
_cell.angle_alpha   90.00
_cell.angle_beta   90.00
_cell.angle_gamma   90.00
#
_symmetry.space_group_name_H-M   'P 1'
#
loop_
_entity.id
_entity.type
_entity.pdbx_description
1 polymer ?
#
loop_
_entity_poly.entity_id
_entity_poly.type
_entity_poly.pdbx_seq_one_letter_code
_entity_poly.pdbx_strand_id
1 'polypeptide(L)'
;MMRSSKRAALLLTVGVLGIAGSLFAAGPVPKSEPNFYAPTGYFASLAQELRVAAKNGGTVSIVQLGDSHIQAGHTTAPLRTSLQASFGDAGRGWIGWYSLYGSNSPRDYRVTSSGFGWQRELILKPEGTHPMGLGGYVLSTRPSSRFTIGVTSSDHPFRQMHLVRTASSLPLTAFPLAELRTGRFSTGAYVVDTLSWRSPYTSIT
;
A
#
# COMPACT_ATOMS: atom_id res chain seq x y z
N MET A 1 32.89 -60.58 60.55
CA MET A 1 32.78 -61.37 59.30
C MET A 1 32.72 -60.42 58.11
N MET A 2 33.30 -60.86 57.00
CA MET A 2 33.85 -60.07 55.89
C MET A 2 32.89 -59.17 55.09
N ARG A 3 33.51 -58.09 54.60
CA ARG A 3 33.08 -57.16 53.53
C ARG A 3 32.68 -57.87 52.23
N SER A 4 31.66 -57.35 51.55
CA SER A 4 31.39 -57.52 50.12
C SER A 4 30.98 -56.15 49.56
N SER A 5 31.93 -55.39 49.02
CA SER A 5 32.26 -55.21 47.60
C SER A 5 31.24 -54.33 46.83
N LYS A 6 31.55 -53.03 46.76
CA LYS A 6 30.88 -52.06 45.88
C LYS A 6 31.44 -52.25 44.47
N ARG A 7 30.60 -52.64 43.51
CA ARG A 7 30.92 -52.54 42.08
C ARG A 7 30.51 -51.16 41.58
N ALA A 8 31.51 -50.38 41.18
CA ALA A 8 31.31 -49.10 40.50
C ALA A 8 30.85 -49.36 39.07
N ALA A 9 29.63 -48.96 38.74
CA ALA A 9 29.14 -48.90 37.36
C ALA A 9 29.44 -47.51 36.81
N LEU A 10 30.36 -47.45 35.86
CA LEU A 10 30.72 -46.28 35.07
C LEU A 10 29.54 -45.98 34.12
N LEU A 11 28.73 -44.97 34.42
CA LEU A 11 27.69 -44.52 33.48
C LEU A 11 28.32 -43.62 32.42
N LEU A 12 28.32 -44.10 31.18
CA LEU A 12 28.69 -43.36 29.98
C LEU A 12 27.62 -42.28 29.73
N THR A 13 27.95 -41.01 29.90
CA THR A 13 27.11 -39.89 29.48
C THR A 13 27.22 -39.70 27.97
N VAL A 14 26.24 -40.23 27.23
CA VAL A 14 26.04 -39.87 25.81
C VAL A 14 25.38 -38.50 25.78
N GLY A 15 26.14 -37.48 25.40
CA GLY A 15 25.63 -36.13 25.17
C GLY A 15 24.73 -36.11 23.94
N VAL A 16 23.43 -35.88 24.14
CA VAL A 16 22.49 -35.56 23.06
C VAL A 16 22.71 -34.09 22.70
N LEU A 17 23.35 -33.84 21.56
CA LEU A 17 23.47 -32.52 20.97
C LEU A 17 22.10 -32.13 20.39
N GLY A 18 21.29 -31.44 21.18
CA GLY A 18 19.99 -30.92 20.75
C GLY A 18 20.17 -29.76 19.78
N ILE A 19 19.78 -29.96 18.52
CA ILE A 19 19.60 -28.89 17.54
C ILE A 19 18.43 -28.04 18.02
N ALA A 20 18.72 -26.85 18.57
CA ALA A 20 17.72 -25.85 18.89
C ALA A 20 17.16 -25.27 17.58
N GLY A 21 16.17 -25.96 17.01
CA GLY A 21 15.33 -25.40 15.96
C GLY A 21 14.61 -24.17 16.50
N SER A 22 14.80 -23.02 15.85
CA SER A 22 14.08 -21.80 16.17
C SER A 22 12.58 -22.07 16.05
N LEU A 23 11.90 -22.17 17.20
CA LEU A 23 10.45 -22.16 17.25
C LEU A 23 9.99 -20.82 16.67
N PHE A 24 9.49 -20.84 15.43
CA PHE A 24 8.66 -19.76 14.94
C PHE A 24 7.52 -19.62 15.94
N ALA A 25 7.53 -18.53 16.72
CA ALA A 25 6.42 -18.21 17.60
C ALA A 25 5.17 -18.19 16.73
N ALA A 26 4.24 -19.11 16.99
CA ALA A 26 2.95 -19.10 16.33
C ALA A 26 2.35 -17.70 16.51
N GLY A 27 1.94 -17.09 15.40
CA GLY A 27 1.29 -15.78 15.44
C GLY A 27 0.09 -15.81 16.40
N PRO A 28 -0.31 -14.67 16.97
CA PRO A 28 -1.41 -14.63 17.94
C PRO A 28 -2.65 -15.31 17.36
N VAL A 29 -3.17 -16.30 18.09
CA VAL A 29 -4.42 -16.99 17.74
C VAL A 29 -5.56 -15.97 17.83
N PRO A 30 -6.36 -15.77 16.76
CA PRO A 30 -7.51 -14.88 16.82
C PRO A 30 -8.48 -15.31 17.93
N LYS A 31 -8.89 -14.36 18.78
CA LYS A 31 -9.89 -14.63 19.82
C LYS A 31 -11.23 -14.99 19.16
N SER A 32 -11.98 -15.89 19.79
CA SER A 32 -13.32 -16.30 19.34
C SER A 32 -14.34 -15.16 19.36
N GLU A 33 -14.10 -14.14 20.19
CA GLU A 33 -14.88 -12.90 20.20
C GLU A 33 -14.00 -11.72 19.74
N PRO A 34 -14.42 -10.96 18.72
CA PRO A 34 -13.68 -9.79 18.27
C PRO A 34 -13.65 -8.74 19.38
N ASN A 35 -12.45 -8.35 19.80
CA ASN A 35 -12.29 -7.18 20.66
C ASN A 35 -12.45 -5.92 19.81
N PHE A 36 -13.61 -5.28 19.91
CA PHE A 36 -13.90 -4.03 19.19
C PHE A 36 -13.14 -2.81 19.76
N TYR A 37 -12.46 -2.96 20.90
CA TYR A 37 -11.68 -1.90 21.52
C TYR A 37 -10.18 -2.11 21.31
N ALA A 38 -9.51 -1.11 20.77
CA ALA A 38 -8.06 -1.10 20.72
C ALA A 38 -7.49 -1.07 22.15
N PRO A 39 -6.55 -1.96 22.51
CA PRO A 39 -5.90 -1.91 23.83
C PRO A 39 -5.15 -0.58 24.01
N THR A 40 -4.93 -0.18 25.27
CA THR A 40 -4.11 0.99 25.57
C THR A 40 -2.75 0.89 24.88
N GLY A 41 -2.39 1.92 24.12
CA GLY A 41 -1.13 1.96 23.39
C GLY A 41 -1.11 1.21 22.05
N TYR A 42 -2.26 0.74 21.53
CA TYR A 42 -2.32 0.02 20.25
C TYR A 42 -1.62 0.76 19.09
N PHE A 43 -1.71 2.09 19.05
CA PHE A 43 -1.03 2.93 18.05
C PHE A 43 0.25 3.61 18.56
N ALA A 44 0.81 3.20 19.70
CA ALA A 44 1.98 3.87 20.27
C ALA A 44 3.20 3.81 19.35
N SER A 45 3.44 2.66 18.69
CA SER A 45 4.52 2.49 17.72
C SER A 45 4.32 3.39 16.49
N LEU A 46 3.12 3.40 15.91
CA LEU A 46 2.77 4.26 14.79
C LEU A 46 2.94 5.75 15.15
N ALA A 47 2.45 6.15 16.32
CA ALA A 47 2.60 7.52 16.80
C ALA A 47 4.08 7.89 17.01
N GLN A 48 4.91 6.96 17.47
CA GLN A 48 6.35 7.18 17.59
C GLN A 48 7.02 7.33 16.22
N GLU A 49 6.68 6.46 15.27
CA GLU A 49 7.20 6.52 13.89
C GLU A 49 6.84 7.85 13.22
N LEU A 50 5.59 8.29 13.35
CA LEU A 50 5.13 9.58 12.84
C LEU A 50 5.89 10.76 13.46
N ARG A 51 6.15 10.74 14.77
CA ARG A 51 6.95 11.78 15.45
C ARG A 51 8.39 11.82 14.94
N VAL A 52 9.01 10.65 14.73
CA VAL A 52 10.38 10.56 14.20
C VAL A 52 10.43 11.07 12.76
N ALA A 53 9.48 10.67 11.92
CA ALA A 53 9.38 11.14 10.54
C ALA A 53 9.19 12.66 10.48
N ALA A 54 8.27 13.22 11.27
CA ALA A 54 8.03 14.66 11.34
C ALA A 54 9.29 15.46 11.69
N LYS A 55 10.11 14.97 12.63
CA LYS A 55 11.37 15.62 13.03
C LYS A 55 12.46 15.54 11.96
N ASN A 56 12.52 14.43 11.23
CA ASN A 56 13.60 14.15 10.28
C ASN A 56 13.26 14.49 8.83
N GLY A 57 12.07 15.04 8.56
CA GLY A 57 11.57 15.23 7.19
C GLY A 57 11.29 13.92 6.45
N GLY A 58 11.03 12.84 7.18
CA GLY A 58 10.68 11.53 6.62
C GLY A 58 9.20 11.44 6.23
N THR A 59 8.84 10.40 5.47
CA THR A 59 7.46 10.10 5.09
C THR A 59 7.05 8.74 5.62
N VAL A 60 5.86 8.65 6.23
CA VAL A 60 5.24 7.39 6.66
C VAL A 60 4.03 7.12 5.76
N SER A 61 4.01 5.97 5.10
CA SER A 61 2.90 5.55 4.24
C SER A 61 1.94 4.66 5.03
N ILE A 62 0.69 5.10 5.18
CA ILE A 62 -0.37 4.34 5.85
C ILE A 62 -1.34 3.83 4.80
N VAL A 63 -1.55 2.51 4.74
CA VAL A 63 -2.48 1.86 3.81
C VAL A 63 -3.70 1.35 4.58
N GLN A 64 -4.88 1.73 4.13
CA GLN A 64 -6.14 1.17 4.61
C GLN A 64 -6.81 0.40 3.48
N LEU A 65 -7.10 -0.87 3.73
CA LEU A 65 -7.77 -1.77 2.79
C LEU A 65 -9.18 -2.04 3.30
N GLY A 66 -10.16 -1.98 2.41
CA GLY A 66 -11.54 -2.27 2.76
C GLY A 66 -12.50 -2.04 1.61
N ASP A 67 -13.76 -1.86 1.96
CA ASP A 67 -14.88 -1.78 1.03
C ASP A 67 -15.12 -0.35 0.49
N SER A 68 -16.36 -0.10 0.05
CA SER A 68 -16.80 1.19 -0.47
C SER A 68 -16.66 2.36 0.51
N HIS A 69 -16.68 2.14 1.83
CA HIS A 69 -16.52 3.22 2.81
C HIS A 69 -15.07 3.73 2.88
N ILE A 70 -14.12 2.79 2.82
CA ILE A 70 -12.69 3.11 2.71
C ILE A 70 -12.41 3.78 1.36
N GLN A 71 -12.97 3.23 0.27
CA GLN A 71 -12.84 3.77 -1.08
C GLN A 71 -13.37 5.20 -1.18
N ALA A 72 -14.56 5.48 -0.68
CA ALA A 72 -15.21 6.80 -0.78
C ALA A 72 -14.59 7.85 0.16
N GLY A 73 -13.67 7.44 1.03
CA GLY A 73 -12.96 8.37 1.90
C GLY A 73 -13.63 8.66 3.24
N HIS A 74 -14.71 7.95 3.61
CA HIS A 74 -15.53 8.32 4.78
C HIS A 74 -14.76 8.28 6.10
N THR A 75 -13.90 7.28 6.27
CA THR A 75 -13.05 7.14 7.47
C THR A 75 -11.59 7.50 7.19
N THR A 76 -11.10 7.23 5.98
CA THR A 76 -9.69 7.49 5.60
C THR A 76 -9.38 8.97 5.50
N ALA A 77 -10.31 9.82 5.01
CA ALA A 77 -10.03 11.24 4.81
C ALA A 77 -9.93 12.01 6.13
N PRO A 78 -10.89 11.91 7.08
CA PRO A 78 -10.77 12.58 8.37
C PRO A 78 -9.52 12.14 9.16
N LEU A 79 -9.18 10.85 9.08
CA LEU A 79 -7.95 10.34 9.70
C LEU A 79 -6.70 10.94 9.05
N ARG A 80 -6.61 10.96 7.71
CA ARG A 80 -5.49 11.60 7.00
C ARG A 80 -5.35 13.06 7.42
N THR A 81 -6.44 13.83 7.39
CA THR A 81 -6.43 15.25 7.80
C THR A 81 -5.93 15.42 9.23
N SER A 82 -6.38 14.57 10.16
CA SER A 82 -5.98 14.64 11.57
C SER A 82 -4.50 14.31 11.79
N LEU A 83 -4.00 13.28 11.10
CA LEU A 83 -2.60 12.87 11.16
C LEU A 83 -1.69 13.92 10.50
N GLN A 84 -2.09 14.46 9.34
CA GLN A 84 -1.32 15.50 8.65
C GLN A 84 -1.28 16.81 9.46
N ALA A 85 -2.39 17.19 10.09
CA ALA A 85 -2.42 18.36 10.98
C ALA A 85 -1.49 18.19 12.19
N SER A 86 -1.28 16.96 12.66
CA SER A 86 -0.46 16.66 13.84
C SER A 86 1.02 16.42 13.54
N PHE A 87 1.33 15.83 12.38
CA PHE A 87 2.66 15.32 12.05
C PHE A 87 3.24 15.85 10.73
N GLY A 88 2.49 16.68 10.00
CA GLY A 88 2.89 17.24 8.70
C GLY A 88 2.21 16.55 7.51
N ASP A 89 2.04 17.32 6.42
CA ASP A 89 1.45 16.85 5.18
C ASP A 89 2.52 16.35 4.19
N ALA A 90 2.60 15.03 4.03
CA ALA A 90 3.47 14.36 3.05
C ALA A 90 2.80 14.14 1.68
N GLY A 91 1.64 14.74 1.43
CA GLY A 91 0.85 14.64 0.22
C GLY A 91 -0.37 13.71 0.35
N ARG A 92 -1.14 13.64 -0.73
CA ARG A 92 -2.45 12.96 -0.76
C ARG A 92 -2.38 11.43 -0.68
N GLY A 93 -1.26 10.84 -1.09
CA GLY A 93 -1.10 9.39 -1.22
C GLY A 93 -1.89 8.81 -2.40
N TRP A 94 -2.59 7.69 -2.19
CA TRP A 94 -3.28 6.94 -3.24
C TRP A 94 -4.42 7.74 -3.91
N ILE A 95 -4.37 7.78 -5.25
CA ILE A 95 -5.42 8.30 -6.12
C ILE A 95 -5.95 7.12 -6.92
N GLY A 96 -7.24 6.84 -6.78
CA GLY A 96 -7.91 5.79 -7.53
C GLY A 96 -8.57 6.35 -8.78
N TRP A 97 -8.65 5.52 -9.82
CA TRP A 97 -9.32 5.84 -11.08
C TRP A 97 -10.84 5.57 -11.02
N TYR A 98 -11.43 5.68 -9.82
CA TYR A 98 -12.79 5.23 -9.52
C TYR A 98 -13.86 5.88 -10.41
N SER A 99 -13.75 7.19 -10.64
CA SER A 99 -14.68 7.93 -11.49
C SER A 99 -14.67 7.48 -12.95
N LEU A 100 -13.53 7.01 -13.48
CA LEU A 100 -13.42 6.57 -14.88
C LEU A 100 -14.27 5.34 -15.19
N TYR A 101 -14.57 4.56 -14.15
CA TYR A 101 -15.42 3.38 -14.27
C TYR A 101 -16.74 3.53 -13.52
N GLY A 102 -17.11 4.74 -13.09
CA GLY A 102 -18.38 5.05 -12.46
C GLY A 102 -18.53 4.56 -11.02
N SER A 103 -17.43 4.46 -10.27
CA SER A 103 -17.45 4.17 -8.84
C SER A 103 -17.24 5.44 -8.00
N ASN A 104 -17.68 5.37 -6.75
CA ASN A 104 -17.55 6.48 -5.81
C ASN A 104 -16.07 6.78 -5.53
N SER A 105 -15.73 8.06 -5.51
CA SER A 105 -14.38 8.57 -5.24
C SER A 105 -14.39 9.44 -3.98
N PRO A 106 -13.27 9.55 -3.26
CA PRO A 106 -13.06 10.61 -2.28
C PRO A 106 -13.30 11.98 -2.89
N ARG A 107 -13.80 12.93 -2.09
CA ARG A 107 -14.19 14.27 -2.56
C ARG A 107 -13.03 15.25 -2.72
N ASP A 108 -11.86 14.90 -2.22
CA ASP A 108 -10.68 15.77 -2.13
C ASP A 108 -9.73 15.66 -3.33
N TYR A 109 -10.09 14.82 -4.30
CA TYR A 109 -9.51 14.85 -5.64
C TYR A 109 -10.59 14.55 -6.69
N ARG A 110 -10.29 14.89 -7.94
CA ARG A 110 -11.13 14.57 -9.09
C ARG A 110 -10.29 13.93 -10.19
N VAL A 111 -10.81 12.85 -10.77
CA VAL A 111 -10.23 12.20 -11.94
C VAL A 111 -11.22 12.34 -13.11
N THR A 112 -10.71 12.68 -14.29
CA THR A 112 -11.47 12.83 -15.54
C THR A 112 -10.71 12.23 -16.72
N SER A 113 -11.39 11.97 -17.84
CA SER A 113 -10.76 11.53 -19.08
C SER A 113 -11.52 12.08 -20.28
N SER A 114 -10.80 12.49 -21.33
CA SER A 114 -11.38 12.91 -22.61
C SER A 114 -11.55 11.75 -23.62
N GLY A 115 -11.10 10.54 -23.29
CA GLY A 115 -11.25 9.35 -24.13
C GLY A 115 -12.44 8.50 -23.69
N PHE A 116 -13.20 7.99 -24.65
CA PHE A 116 -14.32 7.07 -24.40
C PHE A 116 -13.86 5.60 -24.45
N GLY A 117 -14.58 4.73 -23.74
CA GLY A 117 -14.41 3.28 -23.86
C GLY A 117 -13.48 2.64 -22.82
N TRP A 118 -13.36 3.21 -21.63
CA TRP A 118 -12.74 2.53 -20.50
C TRP A 118 -13.46 1.22 -20.19
N GLN A 119 -12.72 0.13 -20.26
CA GLN A 119 -13.15 -1.18 -19.79
C GLN A 119 -12.60 -1.39 -18.38
N ARG A 120 -13.40 -2.03 -17.53
CA ARG A 120 -13.03 -2.31 -16.14
C ARG A 120 -13.11 -3.80 -15.87
N GLU A 121 -12.14 -4.30 -15.13
CA GLU A 121 -12.21 -5.60 -14.47
C GLU A 121 -12.01 -5.37 -12.97
N LEU A 122 -12.76 -6.11 -12.15
CA LEU A 122 -12.74 -5.98 -10.69
C LEU A 122 -12.34 -7.31 -10.08
N ILE A 123 -11.63 -7.30 -8.95
CA ILE A 123 -11.24 -8.52 -8.23
C ILE A 123 -12.45 -9.36 -7.79
N LEU A 124 -13.61 -8.71 -7.61
CA LEU A 124 -14.87 -9.38 -7.27
C LEU A 124 -15.47 -10.18 -8.44
N LYS A 125 -14.97 -9.96 -9.67
CA LYS A 125 -15.39 -10.66 -10.89
C LYS A 125 -14.14 -11.16 -11.62
N PRO A 126 -13.59 -12.32 -11.21
CA PRO A 126 -12.29 -12.80 -11.67
C PRO A 126 -12.29 -13.36 -13.11
N GLU A 127 -13.38 -13.19 -13.85
CA GLU A 127 -13.49 -13.59 -15.27
C GLU A 127 -12.66 -12.71 -16.23
N GLY A 128 -11.97 -11.73 -15.67
CA GLY A 128 -11.09 -10.82 -16.40
C GLY A 128 -9.82 -11.47 -16.94
N THR A 129 -9.25 -10.88 -17.99
CA THR A 129 -7.99 -11.35 -18.60
C THR A 129 -6.79 -10.48 -18.24
N HIS A 130 -7.03 -9.33 -17.60
CA HIS A 130 -5.98 -8.38 -17.26
C HIS A 130 -5.46 -8.63 -15.82
N PRO A 131 -4.15 -8.44 -15.58
CA PRO A 131 -3.60 -8.47 -14.24
C PRO A 131 -4.28 -7.44 -13.32
N MET A 132 -4.75 -7.89 -12.14
CA MET A 132 -5.46 -7.04 -11.17
C MET A 132 -4.57 -6.01 -10.49
N GLY A 133 -4.88 -4.72 -10.68
CA GLY A 133 -4.16 -3.62 -10.05
C GLY A 133 -4.31 -3.60 -8.52
N LEU A 134 -3.43 -2.82 -7.88
CA LEU A 134 -3.29 -2.73 -6.41
C LEU A 134 -4.58 -2.37 -5.66
N GLY A 135 -5.50 -1.65 -6.32
CA GLY A 135 -6.79 -1.27 -5.76
C GLY A 135 -7.90 -2.34 -5.90
N GLY A 136 -7.59 -3.54 -6.40
CA GLY A 136 -8.59 -4.57 -6.69
C GLY A 136 -9.38 -4.33 -7.97
N TYR A 137 -8.83 -3.53 -8.89
CA TYR A 137 -9.39 -3.29 -10.22
C TYR A 137 -8.29 -2.99 -11.22
N VAL A 138 -8.61 -3.13 -12.50
CA VAL A 138 -7.77 -2.72 -13.62
C VAL A 138 -8.65 -2.04 -14.67
N LEU A 139 -8.10 -0.98 -15.26
CA LEU A 139 -8.72 -0.25 -16.36
C LEU A 139 -7.92 -0.46 -17.64
N SER A 140 -8.61 -0.70 -18.74
CA SER A 140 -8.03 -0.85 -20.06
C SER A 140 -8.80 -0.05 -21.09
N THR A 141 -8.13 0.24 -22.20
CA THR A 141 -8.73 0.82 -23.40
C THR A 141 -8.34 -0.03 -24.60
N ARG A 142 -8.97 0.22 -25.75
CA ARG A 142 -8.60 -0.48 -26.99
C ARG A 142 -7.16 -0.09 -27.38
N PRO A 143 -6.37 -0.97 -28.02
CA PRO A 143 -4.96 -0.72 -28.35
C PRO A 143 -4.67 0.57 -29.16
N SER A 144 -5.66 1.16 -29.82
CA SER A 144 -5.55 2.40 -30.61
C SER A 144 -6.28 3.60 -30.03
N SER A 145 -6.86 3.48 -28.83
CA SER A 145 -7.59 4.56 -28.18
C SER A 145 -6.65 5.69 -27.75
N ARG A 146 -6.94 6.92 -28.18
CA ARG A 146 -6.31 8.13 -27.63
C ARG A 146 -7.14 8.60 -26.44
N PHE A 147 -6.49 8.77 -25.29
CA PHE A 147 -7.12 9.29 -24.09
C PHE A 147 -6.19 10.24 -23.36
N THR A 148 -6.77 11.07 -22.50
CA THR A 148 -6.07 11.85 -21.49
C THR A 148 -6.63 11.48 -20.12
N ILE A 149 -5.87 11.69 -19.05
CA ILE A 149 -6.37 11.50 -17.68
C ILE A 149 -6.08 12.76 -16.89
N GLY A 150 -7.11 13.55 -16.63
CA GLY A 150 -7.01 14.72 -15.79
C GLY A 150 -7.11 14.35 -14.31
N VAL A 151 -6.16 14.78 -13.49
CA VAL A 151 -6.20 14.64 -12.03
C VAL A 151 -6.10 16.03 -11.39
N THR A 152 -7.06 16.34 -10.52
CA THR A 152 -7.09 17.61 -9.78
C THR A 152 -7.20 17.35 -8.27
N SER A 153 -6.39 18.04 -7.46
CA SER A 153 -6.52 18.09 -6.01
C SER A 153 -6.09 19.49 -5.53
N SER A 154 -7.06 20.25 -5.01
CA SER A 154 -6.83 21.64 -4.59
C SER A 154 -6.01 21.73 -3.31
N ASP A 155 -6.28 20.86 -2.35
CA ASP A 155 -5.67 20.92 -1.01
C ASP A 155 -4.29 20.25 -0.96
N HIS A 156 -3.98 19.39 -1.94
CA HIS A 156 -2.75 18.60 -1.96
C HIS A 156 -2.11 18.62 -3.36
N PRO A 157 -1.35 19.67 -3.70
CA PRO A 157 -0.76 19.79 -5.04
C PRO A 157 0.37 18.77 -5.27
N PHE A 158 0.52 18.35 -6.52
CA PHE A 158 1.45 17.31 -6.94
C PHE A 158 2.82 17.89 -7.28
N ARG A 159 3.87 17.41 -6.60
CA ARG A 159 5.26 17.55 -7.06
C ARG A 159 5.79 16.29 -7.72
N GLN A 160 5.21 15.13 -7.37
CA GLN A 160 5.58 13.85 -7.93
C GLN A 160 4.35 12.93 -7.98
N MET A 161 4.25 12.12 -9.03
CA MET A 161 3.23 11.09 -9.17
C MET A 161 3.89 9.77 -9.56
N HIS A 162 3.50 8.69 -8.87
CA HIS A 162 3.85 7.34 -9.24
C HIS A 162 2.68 6.71 -9.98
N LEU A 163 2.87 6.43 -11.27
CA LEU A 163 1.86 5.85 -12.12
C LEU A 163 2.10 4.35 -12.25
N VAL A 164 1.20 3.55 -11.68
CA VAL A 164 1.20 2.09 -11.83
C VAL A 164 0.43 1.72 -13.09
N ARG A 165 1.08 1.03 -14.01
CA ARG A 165 0.47 0.47 -15.23
C ARG A 165 0.96 -0.95 -15.48
N THR A 166 0.29 -1.67 -16.38
CA THR A 166 0.85 -2.93 -16.88
C THR A 166 2.06 -2.66 -17.75
N ALA A 167 3.03 -3.58 -17.76
CA ALA A 167 4.23 -3.49 -18.60
C ALA A 167 3.90 -3.43 -20.10
N SER A 168 2.76 -4.01 -20.50
CA SER A 168 2.25 -3.96 -21.88
C SER A 168 1.63 -2.62 -22.29
N SER A 169 1.30 -1.75 -21.34
CA SER A 169 0.77 -0.42 -21.63
C SER A 169 1.89 0.56 -21.97
N LEU A 170 1.66 1.50 -22.88
CA LEU A 170 2.63 2.57 -23.17
C LEU A 170 2.79 3.51 -21.95
N PRO A 171 3.99 4.09 -21.73
CA PRO A 171 4.18 5.13 -20.74
C PRO A 171 3.34 6.37 -21.09
N LEU A 172 2.83 7.05 -20.06
CA LEU A 172 2.09 8.29 -20.22
C LEU A 172 3.03 9.49 -20.08
N THR A 173 2.75 10.53 -20.86
CA THR A 173 3.32 11.87 -20.67
C THR A 173 2.30 12.74 -19.93
N ALA A 174 2.75 13.86 -19.38
CA ALA A 174 1.89 14.75 -18.60
C ALA A 174 2.02 16.20 -19.05
N PHE A 175 0.94 16.94 -18.88
CA PHE A 175 0.88 18.40 -18.88
C PHE A 175 0.40 18.92 -17.52
N PRO A 176 1.07 19.91 -16.90
CA PRO A 176 2.32 20.55 -17.31
C PRO A 176 3.46 19.56 -17.49
N LEU A 177 4.44 19.90 -18.33
CA LEU A 177 5.51 18.97 -18.69
C LEU A 177 6.23 18.47 -17.43
N ALA A 178 6.20 17.15 -17.25
CA ALA A 178 6.89 16.45 -16.17
C ALA A 178 8.20 15.83 -16.69
N GLU A 179 9.17 15.68 -15.80
CA GLU A 179 10.27 14.76 -16.02
C GLU A 179 9.74 13.33 -15.84
N LEU A 180 9.73 12.54 -16.92
CA LEU A 180 9.29 11.15 -16.91
C LEU A 180 10.47 10.21 -16.67
N ARG A 181 10.34 9.35 -15.66
CA ARG A 181 11.26 8.23 -15.41
C ARG A 181 10.49 6.92 -15.48
N THR A 182 10.69 6.18 -16.55
CA THR A 182 9.96 4.93 -16.81
C THR A 182 10.52 3.75 -16.02
N GLY A 183 9.64 2.90 -15.48
CA GLY A 183 10.01 1.57 -14.99
C GLY A 183 11.01 1.53 -13.83
N ARG A 184 10.99 2.52 -12.92
CA ARG A 184 11.88 2.54 -11.75
C ARG A 184 11.66 1.33 -10.83
N PHE A 185 10.45 0.79 -10.84
CA PHE A 185 10.07 -0.43 -10.15
C PHE A 185 9.20 -1.29 -11.07
N SER A 186 9.50 -2.59 -11.14
CA SER A 186 8.67 -3.58 -11.83
C SER A 186 8.42 -4.76 -10.90
N THR A 187 7.16 -5.18 -10.78
CA THR A 187 6.78 -6.38 -10.03
C THR A 187 5.72 -7.15 -10.81
N GLY A 188 6.04 -8.39 -11.18
CA GLY A 188 5.20 -9.21 -12.05
C GLY A 188 4.83 -8.49 -13.35
N ALA A 189 3.53 -8.28 -13.58
CA ALA A 189 3.02 -7.63 -14.78
C ALA A 189 3.01 -6.09 -14.70
N TYR A 190 3.44 -5.48 -13.59
CA TYR A 190 3.34 -4.05 -13.36
C TYR A 190 4.67 -3.33 -13.49
N VAL A 191 4.59 -2.11 -13.98
CA VAL A 191 5.68 -1.13 -13.94
C VAL A 191 5.17 0.16 -13.32
N VAL A 192 6.08 0.83 -12.61
CA VAL A 192 5.81 2.13 -11.98
C VAL A 192 6.66 3.19 -12.66
N ASP A 193 5.99 4.10 -13.35
CA ASP A 193 6.60 5.31 -13.89
C ASP A 193 6.55 6.42 -12.84
N THR A 194 7.54 7.30 -12.83
CA THR A 194 7.55 8.48 -11.98
C THR A 194 7.47 9.72 -12.85
N LEU A 195 6.48 10.57 -12.59
CA LEU A 195 6.35 11.92 -13.14
C LEU A 195 6.77 12.90 -12.05
N SER A 196 7.74 13.76 -12.33
CA SER A 196 8.25 14.75 -11.38
C SER A 196 8.16 16.17 -11.95
N TRP A 197 7.70 17.12 -11.14
CA TRP A 197 7.62 18.53 -11.49
C TRP A 197 8.52 19.36 -10.58
N ARG A 198 9.11 20.43 -11.12
CA ARG A 198 9.91 21.38 -10.32
C ARG A 198 9.05 22.20 -9.37
N SER A 199 7.84 22.53 -9.82
CA SER A 199 6.82 23.26 -9.07
C SER A 199 5.62 22.37 -8.76
N PRO A 200 4.93 22.58 -7.64
CA PRO A 200 3.73 21.83 -7.32
C PRO A 200 2.54 22.27 -8.21
N TYR A 201 1.71 21.32 -8.64
CA TYR A 201 0.50 21.59 -9.46
C TYR A 201 -0.74 20.98 -8.84
N THR A 202 -1.83 21.74 -8.75
CA THR A 202 -3.14 21.24 -8.28
C THR A 202 -3.92 20.50 -9.36
N SER A 203 -3.52 20.63 -10.64
CA SER A 203 -4.15 19.95 -11.77
C SER A 203 -3.10 19.50 -12.78
N ILE A 204 -3.21 18.25 -13.21
CA ILE A 204 -2.36 17.61 -14.22
C ILE A 204 -3.23 16.84 -15.22
N THR A 205 -2.74 16.62 -16.44
CA THR A 205 -3.44 15.90 -17.53
C THR A 205 -2.49 15.03 -18.33
#